data_AF-A0A5E7F8Y4-F1
#
_entry.id   AF-A0A5E7F8Y4-F1
#
_cell.length_a   1.000
_cell.length_b   1.000
_cell.length_c   1.000
_cell.angle_alpha   90.00
_cell.angle_beta   90.00
_cell.angle_gamma   90.00
#
_symmetry.space_group_name_H-M   'P 1'
#
loop_
_entity.id
_entity.type
_entity.pdbx_description
1 polymer ?
#
loop_
_entity_poly.entity_id
_entity_poly.type
_entity_poly.pdbx_seq_one_letter_code
_entity_poly.pdbx_strand_id
1 'polypeptide(L)'
;MAFEQGDPDRPYIAHALHDSQHPDHVTLGKRDYTRNVLRTPANNKLRLEDNRGQEHVKLSTEYGGKSQLNLGHVVDAKKQKRGEGFELRTDDWGAIRGGKGLFISADEQPKAQGLVLDMSAALGRLQQAGEQLQTLSVDAQASQADPADVPAQLNLLRQDLEQLKSSVLLLSAPQGIALSSGQHLQLAAQHNLMLNAGGEADLSVVKRLFIGVGQGLSLFVRKLGIKLIANQGPVRVQAQNDRLELLARHGLDITSTEDEIHITAKKKITLNAGGSYITLDPYSIESGTAGDYTIKAAHFEYSGPASMTATHPDYPQSLSKQSLQFNVPQAPNAPGKGWAGMPYTLYADGALLKQGVLDDTGQLLIEHQVVTRGYRLEMANGVTYQIPLPTDYRNAEQAHLANRGLHNHPSQTNAEVSQPTAHTDHRALYQAVLEGLSNKEGKTQ
;
A
#
# COMPACT_ATOMS: atom_id res chain seq x y z
N MET A 1 -8.17 -40.51 -65.90
CA MET A 1 -7.38 -39.31 -65.57
C MET A 1 -8.09 -38.11 -66.15
N ALA A 2 -8.22 -37.04 -65.38
CA ALA A 2 -8.80 -35.76 -65.80
C ALA A 2 -7.82 -34.64 -65.43
N PHE A 3 -8.09 -33.43 -65.91
CA PHE A 3 -7.21 -32.29 -65.77
C PHE A 3 -8.01 -31.14 -65.17
N GLU A 4 -7.49 -30.50 -64.14
CA GLU A 4 -8.15 -29.36 -63.51
C GLU A 4 -8.36 -28.26 -64.57
N GLN A 5 -9.62 -27.92 -64.87
CA GLN A 5 -9.98 -26.96 -65.92
C GLN A 5 -9.39 -27.27 -67.32
N GLY A 6 -8.98 -28.50 -67.58
CA GLY A 6 -8.34 -28.89 -68.84
C GLY A 6 -6.84 -28.60 -68.93
N ASP A 7 -6.19 -28.17 -67.84
CA ASP A 7 -4.75 -27.90 -67.79
C ASP A 7 -3.93 -29.22 -67.81
N PRO A 8 -3.18 -29.52 -68.89
CA PRO A 8 -2.39 -30.75 -69.02
C PRO A 8 -1.32 -30.93 -67.93
N ASP A 9 -0.88 -29.83 -67.30
CA ASP A 9 0.14 -29.85 -66.25
C ASP A 9 -0.44 -30.13 -64.85
N ARG A 10 -1.77 -30.26 -64.74
CA ARG A 10 -2.49 -30.56 -63.49
C ARG A 10 -3.36 -31.82 -63.58
N PRO A 11 -2.76 -33.00 -63.81
CA PRO A 11 -3.52 -34.25 -63.84
C PRO A 11 -4.04 -34.63 -62.45
N TYR A 12 -5.29 -35.09 -62.40
CA TYR A 12 -5.85 -35.77 -61.24
C TYR A 12 -6.60 -37.05 -61.65
N ILE A 13 -6.70 -38.00 -60.71
CA ILE A 13 -7.45 -39.24 -60.93
C ILE A 13 -8.93 -38.95 -60.60
N ALA A 14 -9.77 -38.84 -61.64
CA ALA A 14 -11.21 -38.61 -61.46
C ALA A 14 -11.97 -39.86 -61.01
N HIS A 15 -11.60 -41.04 -61.52
CA HIS A 15 -12.22 -42.33 -61.17
C HIS A 15 -11.19 -43.46 -61.37
N ALA A 16 -11.30 -44.52 -60.57
CA ALA A 16 -10.66 -45.81 -60.79
C ALA A 16 -11.75 -46.89 -60.73
N LEU A 17 -11.77 -47.80 -61.71
CA LEU A 17 -12.69 -48.93 -61.77
C LEU A 17 -11.89 -50.20 -61.46
N HIS A 18 -12.42 -51.07 -60.58
CA HIS A 18 -11.77 -52.31 -60.16
C HIS A 18 -12.37 -53.51 -60.88
N ASP A 19 -11.56 -54.55 -61.11
CA ASP A 19 -11.98 -55.83 -61.67
C ASP A 19 -11.57 -57.00 -60.75
N SER A 20 -11.93 -58.23 -61.13
CA SER A 20 -11.67 -59.43 -60.31
C SER A 20 -10.20 -59.84 -60.21
N GLN A 21 -9.33 -59.33 -61.07
CA GLN A 21 -7.88 -59.61 -61.07
C GLN A 21 -7.06 -58.45 -60.47
N HIS A 22 -7.66 -57.25 -60.38
CA HIS A 22 -7.07 -56.04 -59.80
C HIS A 22 -7.98 -55.49 -58.68
N PRO A 23 -8.01 -56.17 -57.50
CA PRO A 23 -8.75 -55.69 -56.34
C PRO A 23 -8.22 -54.33 -55.88
N ASP A 24 -9.10 -53.54 -55.25
CA ASP A 24 -8.75 -52.21 -54.74
C ASP A 24 -7.48 -52.28 -53.87
N HIS A 25 -6.42 -51.57 -54.28
CA HIS A 25 -5.18 -51.50 -53.52
C HIS A 25 -5.41 -50.91 -52.11
N VAL A 26 -6.52 -50.20 -51.92
CA VAL A 26 -6.98 -49.62 -50.65
C VAL A 26 -8.08 -50.51 -50.03
N THR A 27 -7.69 -51.66 -49.50
CA THR A 27 -8.60 -52.56 -48.75
C THR A 27 -9.07 -51.94 -47.42
N LEU A 28 -10.28 -52.27 -46.96
CA LEU A 28 -10.80 -51.88 -45.64
C LEU A 28 -9.85 -52.20 -44.47
N GLY A 29 -9.10 -53.31 -44.55
CA GLY A 29 -8.11 -53.68 -43.53
C GLY A 29 -6.85 -52.80 -43.47
N LYS A 30 -6.55 -52.05 -44.55
CA LYS A 30 -5.50 -51.02 -44.61
C LYS A 30 -6.06 -49.59 -44.52
N ARG A 31 -7.39 -49.43 -44.55
CA ARG A 31 -8.02 -48.13 -44.33
C ARG A 31 -7.95 -47.79 -42.85
N ASP A 32 -7.58 -46.55 -42.58
CA ASP A 32 -8.00 -45.83 -41.38
C ASP A 32 -9.52 -45.56 -41.53
N TYR A 33 -10.35 -46.61 -41.66
CA TYR A 33 -11.72 -46.53 -42.20
C TYR A 33 -12.68 -45.80 -41.26
N THR A 34 -12.32 -45.70 -39.99
CA THR A 34 -13.01 -44.94 -38.97
C THR A 34 -12.58 -43.46 -38.96
N ARG A 35 -11.59 -43.06 -39.76
CA ARG A 35 -10.99 -41.73 -39.71
C ARG A 35 -11.34 -40.91 -40.95
N ASN A 36 -12.14 -39.87 -40.73
CA ASN A 36 -12.48 -38.87 -41.74
C ASN A 36 -11.53 -37.68 -41.63
N VAL A 37 -10.87 -37.28 -42.73
CA VAL A 37 -9.87 -36.20 -42.72
C VAL A 37 -10.10 -35.23 -43.88
N LEU A 38 -10.34 -33.96 -43.56
CA LEU A 38 -10.18 -32.84 -44.48
C LEU A 38 -8.77 -32.29 -44.30
N ARG A 39 -7.90 -32.42 -45.31
CA ARG A 39 -6.50 -31.99 -45.27
C ARG A 39 -6.13 -31.13 -46.47
N THR A 40 -5.54 -29.97 -46.22
CA THR A 40 -4.98 -29.09 -47.27
C THR A 40 -3.52 -29.46 -47.59
N PRO A 41 -2.93 -28.98 -48.72
CA PRO A 41 -1.52 -29.20 -49.03
C PRO A 41 -0.54 -28.67 -47.96
N ALA A 42 -0.89 -27.56 -47.30
CA ALA A 42 -0.14 -27.01 -46.17
C ALA A 42 -0.34 -27.82 -44.86
N ASN A 43 -1.00 -28.97 -44.94
CA ASN A 43 -1.29 -29.87 -43.83
C ASN A 43 -2.17 -29.23 -42.73
N ASN A 44 -2.99 -28.23 -43.09
CA ASN A 44 -4.13 -27.84 -42.25
C ASN A 44 -5.13 -29.00 -42.27
N LYS A 45 -5.58 -29.43 -41.10
CA LYS A 45 -6.38 -30.65 -40.92
C LYS A 45 -7.58 -30.41 -40.03
N LEU A 46 -8.74 -30.86 -40.49
CA LEU A 46 -9.86 -31.26 -39.64
C LEU A 46 -9.97 -32.79 -39.73
N ARG A 47 -9.80 -33.48 -38.61
CA ARG A 47 -9.85 -34.94 -38.51
C ARG A 47 -10.92 -35.35 -37.51
N LEU A 48 -11.80 -36.28 -37.90
CA LEU A 48 -12.81 -36.92 -37.07
C LEU A 48 -12.48 -38.42 -37.02
N GLU A 49 -12.32 -38.97 -35.83
CA GLU A 49 -12.12 -40.41 -35.61
C GLU A 49 -13.38 -40.98 -34.98
N ASP A 50 -13.95 -41.99 -35.63
CA ASP A 50 -15.19 -42.67 -35.24
C ASP A 50 -14.95 -44.06 -34.65
N ASN A 51 -13.70 -44.41 -34.33
CA ASN A 51 -13.40 -45.66 -33.64
C ASN A 51 -14.10 -45.67 -32.28
N ARG A 52 -14.98 -46.65 -32.04
CA ARG A 52 -15.90 -46.63 -30.91
C ARG A 52 -15.16 -46.70 -29.57
N GLY A 53 -15.47 -45.79 -28.65
CA GLY A 53 -14.78 -45.64 -27.36
C GLY A 53 -13.40 -44.97 -27.46
N GLN A 54 -12.99 -44.55 -28.66
CA GLN A 54 -11.75 -43.82 -28.94
C GLN A 54 -12.01 -42.65 -29.91
N GLU A 55 -13.22 -42.08 -29.85
CA GLU A 55 -13.64 -41.01 -30.73
C GLU A 55 -12.83 -39.73 -30.42
N HIS A 56 -12.39 -39.04 -31.47
CA HIS A 56 -11.73 -37.74 -31.31
C HIS A 56 -11.94 -36.80 -32.50
N VAL A 57 -11.87 -35.50 -32.20
CA VAL A 57 -11.82 -34.43 -33.20
C VAL A 57 -10.48 -33.72 -33.09
N LYS A 58 -9.84 -33.45 -34.22
CA LYS A 58 -8.59 -32.67 -34.30
C LYS A 58 -8.71 -31.58 -35.35
N LEU A 59 -8.53 -30.33 -34.92
CA LEU A 59 -8.30 -29.17 -35.78
C LEU A 59 -6.83 -28.75 -35.62
N SER A 60 -6.07 -28.70 -36.71
CA SER A 60 -4.62 -28.47 -36.68
C SER A 60 -4.17 -27.61 -37.84
N THR A 61 -3.23 -26.71 -37.57
CA THR A 61 -2.30 -26.16 -38.57
C THR A 61 -0.87 -26.61 -38.23
N GLU A 62 0.11 -26.43 -39.13
CA GLU A 62 1.53 -26.65 -38.84
C GLU A 62 2.20 -25.40 -38.24
N TYR A 63 1.63 -24.21 -38.48
CA TYR A 63 2.16 -22.94 -37.96
C TYR A 63 2.15 -22.91 -36.41
N GLY A 64 3.18 -22.28 -35.83
CA GLY A 64 3.37 -22.19 -34.37
C GLY A 64 3.57 -23.55 -33.71
N GLY A 65 4.45 -24.38 -34.29
CA GLY A 65 4.80 -25.70 -33.73
C GLY A 65 3.64 -26.70 -33.67
N LYS A 66 2.75 -26.62 -34.68
CA LYS A 66 1.45 -27.30 -34.80
C LYS A 66 0.39 -26.83 -33.80
N SER A 67 -0.10 -25.61 -33.97
CA SER A 67 -1.26 -25.08 -33.24
C SER A 67 -2.51 -25.95 -33.45
N GLN A 68 -3.12 -26.43 -32.36
CA GLN A 68 -4.14 -27.49 -32.37
C GLN A 68 -5.24 -27.31 -31.32
N LEU A 69 -6.46 -27.69 -31.70
CA LEU A 69 -7.55 -28.07 -30.80
C LEU A 69 -7.82 -29.57 -30.98
N ASN A 70 -7.67 -30.35 -29.92
CA ASN A 70 -7.98 -31.78 -29.88
C ASN A 70 -9.10 -32.03 -28.87
N LEU A 71 -10.12 -32.83 -29.22
CA LEU A 71 -11.27 -33.18 -28.37
C LEU A 71 -11.42 -34.71 -28.34
N GLY A 72 -11.74 -35.29 -27.18
CA GLY A 72 -11.97 -36.74 -27.00
C GLY A 72 -10.69 -37.53 -26.70
N HIS A 73 -10.52 -38.66 -27.37
CA HIS A 73 -9.36 -39.56 -27.22
C HIS A 73 -8.13 -39.02 -27.98
N VAL A 74 -7.32 -38.17 -27.34
CA VAL A 74 -6.21 -37.50 -28.03
C VAL A 74 -5.07 -38.49 -28.27
N VAL A 75 -4.65 -38.64 -29.54
CA VAL A 75 -3.56 -39.55 -29.96
C VAL A 75 -2.36 -38.83 -30.57
N ASP A 76 -1.19 -39.44 -30.46
CA ASP A 76 0.04 -39.03 -31.13
C ASP A 76 0.08 -39.42 -32.62
N ALA A 77 1.24 -39.25 -33.27
CA ALA A 77 1.43 -39.61 -34.68
C ALA A 77 1.36 -41.14 -34.94
N LYS A 78 1.67 -41.96 -33.94
CA LYS A 78 1.62 -43.43 -33.98
C LYS A 78 0.23 -43.97 -33.59
N LYS A 79 -0.76 -43.09 -33.39
CA LYS A 79 -2.10 -43.39 -32.88
C LYS A 79 -2.11 -43.91 -31.43
N GLN A 80 -1.04 -43.69 -30.68
CA GLN A 80 -1.00 -44.00 -29.25
C GLN A 80 -1.67 -42.89 -28.46
N LYS A 81 -2.49 -43.28 -27.46
CA LYS A 81 -3.16 -42.33 -26.57
C LYS A 81 -2.13 -41.45 -25.87
N ARG A 82 -2.32 -40.14 -25.94
CA ARG A 82 -1.53 -39.12 -25.23
C ARG A 82 -2.34 -38.29 -24.24
N GLY A 83 -3.67 -38.38 -24.28
CA GLY A 83 -4.56 -37.68 -23.35
C GLY A 83 -6.03 -37.95 -23.63
N GLU A 84 -6.89 -37.42 -22.75
CA GLU A 84 -8.35 -37.44 -22.84
C GLU A 84 -8.93 -36.07 -22.47
N GLY A 85 -10.12 -35.76 -22.99
CA GLY A 85 -10.80 -34.49 -22.74
C GLY A 85 -10.58 -33.52 -23.87
N PHE A 86 -10.13 -32.29 -23.57
CA PHE A 86 -9.76 -31.32 -24.60
C PHE A 86 -8.33 -30.82 -24.38
N GLU A 87 -7.66 -30.50 -25.48
CA GLU A 87 -6.36 -29.83 -25.46
C GLU A 87 -6.39 -28.69 -26.47
N LEU A 88 -6.08 -27.49 -25.98
CA LEU A 88 -5.72 -26.34 -26.81
C LEU A 88 -4.22 -26.12 -26.65
N ARG A 89 -3.44 -26.26 -27.73
CA ARG A 89 -1.97 -26.12 -27.68
C ARG A 89 -1.39 -25.35 -28.86
N THR A 90 -0.25 -24.70 -28.63
CA THR A 90 0.60 -24.04 -29.61
C THR A 90 2.00 -23.89 -29.00
N ASP A 91 3.03 -23.78 -29.84
CA ASP A 91 4.38 -23.41 -29.40
C ASP A 91 4.56 -21.87 -29.39
N ASP A 92 3.60 -21.14 -29.98
CA ASP A 92 3.52 -19.67 -29.94
C ASP A 92 2.66 -19.22 -28.73
N TRP A 93 2.04 -18.05 -28.82
CA TRP A 93 1.18 -17.50 -27.77
C TRP A 93 -0.23 -18.10 -27.78
N GLY A 94 -0.77 -18.37 -26.59
CA GLY A 94 -2.19 -18.64 -26.38
C GLY A 94 -2.92 -17.43 -25.80
N ALA A 95 -4.11 -17.12 -26.33
CA ALA A 95 -4.98 -16.09 -25.77
C ALA A 95 -6.42 -16.59 -25.67
N ILE A 96 -7.02 -16.50 -24.49
CA ILE A 96 -8.44 -16.75 -24.26
C ILE A 96 -9.07 -15.44 -23.78
N ARG A 97 -10.06 -14.93 -24.51
CA ARG A 97 -10.66 -13.61 -24.22
C ARG A 97 -12.18 -13.70 -24.30
N GLY A 98 -12.84 -13.47 -23.17
CA GLY A 98 -14.30 -13.32 -23.09
C GLY A 98 -14.64 -11.90 -22.64
N GLY A 99 -15.19 -11.09 -23.53
CA GLY A 99 -15.55 -9.69 -23.23
C GLY A 99 -16.69 -9.53 -22.22
N LYS A 100 -17.37 -10.62 -21.87
CA LYS A 100 -18.36 -10.70 -20.78
C LYS A 100 -17.82 -11.46 -19.56
N GLY A 101 -16.52 -11.75 -19.52
CA GLY A 101 -15.88 -12.55 -18.48
C GLY A 101 -15.49 -13.96 -18.94
N LEU A 102 -14.78 -14.67 -18.05
CA LEU A 102 -14.37 -16.07 -18.20
C LEU A 102 -14.77 -16.86 -16.94
N PHE A 103 -15.29 -18.06 -17.15
CA PHE A 103 -15.46 -19.06 -16.10
C PHE A 103 -14.64 -20.29 -16.46
N ILE A 104 -13.67 -20.64 -15.61
CA ILE A 104 -12.85 -21.84 -15.75
C ILE A 104 -13.12 -22.71 -14.52
N SER A 105 -13.68 -23.89 -14.75
CA SER A 105 -14.09 -24.79 -13.68
C SER A 105 -13.63 -26.22 -13.88
N ALA A 106 -13.28 -26.87 -12.76
CA ALA A 106 -13.13 -28.33 -12.65
C ALA A 106 -14.34 -28.99 -11.94
N ASP A 107 -15.45 -28.26 -11.75
CA ASP A 107 -16.73 -28.85 -11.35
C ASP A 107 -17.31 -29.64 -12.53
N GLU A 108 -17.72 -30.88 -12.28
CA GLU A 108 -18.24 -31.76 -13.33
C GLU A 108 -19.64 -31.33 -13.77
N GLN A 109 -19.87 -31.25 -15.09
CA GLN A 109 -21.20 -31.11 -15.70
C GLN A 109 -21.45 -32.28 -16.67
N PRO A 110 -21.96 -33.42 -16.18
CA PRO A 110 -22.10 -34.62 -16.98
C PRO A 110 -22.94 -34.39 -18.23
N LYS A 111 -22.42 -34.80 -19.39
CA LYS A 111 -23.11 -34.72 -20.69
C LYS A 111 -23.59 -33.30 -21.04
N ALA A 112 -22.91 -32.26 -20.52
CA ALA A 112 -23.33 -30.86 -20.68
C ALA A 112 -24.80 -30.62 -20.27
N GLN A 113 -25.31 -31.37 -19.30
CA GLN A 113 -26.66 -31.16 -18.75
C GLN A 113 -26.64 -29.98 -17.78
N GLY A 114 -27.01 -28.81 -18.28
CA GLY A 114 -27.07 -27.58 -17.51
C GLY A 114 -26.79 -26.35 -18.37
N LEU A 115 -26.65 -25.19 -17.72
CA LEU A 115 -26.22 -23.98 -18.40
C LEU A 115 -24.70 -23.99 -18.59
N VAL A 116 -24.21 -23.36 -19.66
CA VAL A 116 -22.76 -23.17 -19.91
C VAL A 116 -22.07 -22.46 -18.74
N LEU A 117 -22.80 -21.59 -18.03
CA LEU A 117 -22.34 -20.84 -16.87
C LEU A 117 -22.97 -21.34 -15.55
N ASP A 118 -23.27 -22.65 -15.44
CA ASP A 118 -23.65 -23.21 -14.15
C ASP A 118 -22.46 -23.15 -13.19
N MET A 119 -22.55 -22.20 -12.25
CA MET A 119 -21.50 -21.87 -11.29
C MET A 119 -22.01 -21.99 -9.84
N SER A 120 -23.12 -22.71 -9.64
CA SER A 120 -23.78 -22.88 -8.33
C SER A 120 -22.81 -23.37 -7.24
N ALA A 121 -21.98 -24.37 -7.54
CA ALA A 121 -20.95 -24.87 -6.63
C ALA A 121 -19.88 -23.82 -6.30
N ALA A 122 -19.42 -23.06 -7.30
CA ALA A 122 -18.43 -22.00 -7.12
C ALA A 122 -18.95 -20.84 -6.28
N LEU A 123 -20.17 -20.37 -6.57
CA LEU A 123 -20.83 -19.29 -5.82
C LEU A 123 -21.14 -19.72 -4.38
N GLY A 124 -21.58 -20.95 -4.17
CA GLY A 124 -21.82 -21.49 -2.82
C GLY A 124 -20.57 -21.48 -1.93
N ARG A 125 -19.40 -21.87 -2.49
CA ARG A 125 -18.11 -21.80 -1.78
C ARG A 125 -17.72 -20.37 -1.42
N LEU A 126 -17.89 -19.42 -2.34
CA LEU A 126 -17.60 -18.01 -2.08
C LEU A 126 -18.55 -17.37 -1.06
N GLN A 127 -19.83 -17.75 -1.09
CA GLN A 127 -20.81 -17.31 -0.12
C GLN A 127 -20.48 -17.81 1.29
N GLN A 128 -20.15 -19.09 1.44
CA GLN A 128 -19.73 -19.66 2.71
C GLN A 128 -18.49 -18.96 3.28
N ALA A 129 -17.49 -18.68 2.43
CA ALA A 129 -16.31 -17.93 2.83
C ALA A 129 -16.65 -16.50 3.30
N GLY A 130 -17.60 -15.83 2.62
CA GLY A 130 -18.10 -14.51 3.02
C GLY A 130 -18.81 -14.51 4.38
N GLU A 131 -19.63 -15.52 4.67
CA GLU A 131 -20.33 -15.66 5.96
C GLU A 131 -19.35 -15.92 7.12
N GLN A 132 -18.33 -16.73 6.89
CA GLN A 132 -17.25 -16.96 7.86
C GLN A 132 -16.47 -15.66 8.14
N LEU A 133 -16.09 -14.92 7.10
CA LEU A 133 -15.40 -13.65 7.24
C LEU A 133 -16.27 -12.59 7.95
N GLN A 134 -17.58 -12.55 7.67
CA GLN A 134 -18.51 -11.65 8.34
C GLN A 134 -18.51 -11.86 9.86
N THR A 135 -18.55 -13.12 10.29
CA THR A 135 -18.54 -13.45 11.72
C THR A 135 -17.23 -12.99 12.37
N LEU A 136 -16.10 -13.26 11.72
CA LEU A 136 -14.78 -12.85 12.22
C LEU A 136 -14.63 -11.32 12.26
N SER A 137 -15.15 -10.62 11.25
CA SER A 137 -15.12 -9.15 11.16
C SER A 137 -15.94 -8.49 12.28
N VAL A 138 -17.11 -9.04 12.60
CA VAL A 138 -17.94 -8.58 13.73
C VAL A 138 -17.24 -8.80 15.06
N ASP A 139 -16.61 -9.96 15.28
CA ASP A 139 -15.85 -10.25 16.49
C ASP A 139 -14.63 -9.30 16.65
N ALA A 140 -13.97 -8.97 15.53
CA ALA A 140 -12.87 -8.01 15.50
C ALA A 140 -13.35 -6.60 15.90
N GLN A 141 -14.46 -6.15 15.32
CA GLN A 141 -15.05 -4.85 15.64
C GLN A 141 -15.51 -4.76 17.11
N ALA A 142 -16.10 -5.83 17.65
CA ALA A 142 -16.47 -5.90 19.06
C ALA A 142 -15.24 -5.82 20.00
N SER A 143 -14.06 -6.16 19.48
CA SER A 143 -12.77 -6.09 20.18
C SER A 143 -11.97 -4.82 19.85
N GLN A 144 -12.60 -3.82 19.22
CA GLN A 144 -11.98 -2.55 18.80
C GLN A 144 -10.86 -2.68 17.75
N ALA A 145 -10.81 -3.80 17.03
CA ALA A 145 -9.96 -3.96 15.86
C ALA A 145 -10.67 -3.48 14.58
N ASP A 146 -9.89 -3.03 13.58
CA ASP A 146 -10.46 -2.63 12.29
C ASP A 146 -11.12 -3.83 11.59
N PRO A 147 -12.38 -3.71 11.13
CA PRO A 147 -13.09 -4.80 10.46
C PRO A 147 -12.59 -5.03 9.04
N ALA A 148 -12.79 -6.25 8.53
CA ALA A 148 -12.59 -6.56 7.12
C ALA A 148 -13.73 -5.96 6.26
N ASP A 149 -13.41 -5.57 5.02
CA ASP A 149 -14.38 -5.07 4.03
C ASP A 149 -15.19 -6.23 3.38
N VAL A 150 -16.02 -6.86 4.20
CA VAL A 150 -16.94 -7.92 3.77
C VAL A 150 -17.97 -7.43 2.74
N PRO A 151 -18.53 -6.21 2.85
CA PRO A 151 -19.44 -5.68 1.83
C PRO A 151 -18.85 -5.70 0.42
N ALA A 152 -17.58 -5.32 0.24
CA ALA A 152 -16.94 -5.37 -1.07
C ALA A 152 -16.86 -6.81 -1.62
N GLN A 153 -16.61 -7.81 -0.78
CA GLN A 153 -16.59 -9.21 -1.20
C GLN A 153 -17.97 -9.68 -1.69
N LEU A 154 -19.01 -9.37 -0.92
CA LEU A 154 -20.38 -9.77 -1.26
C LEU A 154 -20.89 -9.04 -2.51
N ASN A 155 -20.48 -7.78 -2.72
CA ASN A 155 -20.79 -7.03 -3.92
C ASN A 155 -20.13 -7.66 -5.16
N LEU A 156 -18.84 -8.00 -5.09
CA LEU A 156 -18.15 -8.72 -6.17
C LEU A 156 -18.88 -10.02 -6.52
N LEU A 157 -19.30 -10.79 -5.51
CA LEU A 157 -20.03 -12.05 -5.73
C LEU A 157 -21.36 -11.84 -6.47
N ARG A 158 -22.21 -10.94 -5.98
CA ARG A 158 -23.60 -10.79 -6.44
C ARG A 158 -23.74 -9.93 -7.71
N GLN A 159 -22.90 -8.90 -7.82
CA GLN A 159 -23.02 -7.91 -8.90
C GLN A 159 -22.17 -8.28 -10.10
N ASP A 160 -21.03 -8.94 -9.90
CA ASP A 160 -20.06 -9.18 -10.96
C ASP A 160 -19.88 -10.65 -11.33
N LEU A 161 -19.63 -11.52 -10.34
CA LEU A 161 -19.31 -12.94 -10.56
C LEU A 161 -20.52 -13.77 -10.98
N GLU A 162 -21.67 -13.57 -10.34
CA GLU A 162 -22.89 -14.31 -10.67
C GLU A 162 -23.24 -14.12 -12.16
N GLN A 163 -23.27 -15.23 -12.90
CA GLN A 163 -23.49 -15.26 -14.35
C GLN A 163 -22.52 -14.40 -15.18
N LEU A 164 -21.38 -14.00 -14.60
CA LEU A 164 -20.44 -13.05 -15.22
C LEU A 164 -21.15 -11.78 -15.71
N LYS A 165 -21.95 -11.15 -14.83
CA LYS A 165 -22.63 -9.88 -15.10
C LYS A 165 -21.65 -8.76 -15.50
N SER A 166 -20.40 -8.87 -15.06
CA SER A 166 -19.29 -7.97 -15.39
C SER A 166 -18.13 -8.72 -16.07
N SER A 167 -17.14 -7.99 -16.60
CA SER A 167 -15.93 -8.57 -17.20
C SER A 167 -14.98 -9.14 -16.15
N VAL A 168 -15.30 -10.30 -15.60
CA VAL A 168 -14.57 -10.96 -14.51
C VAL A 168 -14.05 -12.35 -14.88
N LEU A 169 -13.06 -12.83 -14.14
CA LEU A 169 -12.55 -14.20 -14.23
C LEU A 169 -12.92 -14.95 -12.95
N LEU A 170 -13.64 -16.06 -13.07
CA LEU A 170 -13.89 -16.99 -11.97
C LEU A 170 -13.14 -18.30 -12.22
N LEU A 171 -12.23 -18.65 -11.32
CA LEU A 171 -11.56 -19.95 -11.28
C LEU A 171 -12.18 -20.78 -10.15
N SER A 172 -12.60 -22.02 -10.45
CA SER A 172 -13.14 -22.92 -9.42
C SER A 172 -12.69 -24.35 -9.61
N ALA A 173 -12.41 -25.03 -8.50
CA ALA A 173 -12.13 -26.46 -8.50
C ALA A 173 -12.57 -27.07 -7.16
N PRO A 174 -13.29 -28.20 -7.15
CA PRO A 174 -13.78 -28.81 -5.92
C PRO A 174 -12.67 -29.44 -5.07
N GLN A 175 -11.53 -29.80 -5.66
CA GLN A 175 -10.43 -30.52 -5.01
C GLN A 175 -9.15 -29.67 -4.85
N GLY A 176 -9.23 -28.36 -5.12
CA GLY A 176 -8.12 -27.42 -4.92
C GLY A 176 -7.57 -26.80 -6.21
N ILE A 177 -6.83 -25.71 -6.03
CA ILE A 177 -6.16 -24.95 -7.09
C ILE A 177 -4.71 -24.71 -6.66
N ALA A 178 -3.75 -24.99 -7.54
CA ALA A 178 -2.34 -24.70 -7.31
C ALA A 178 -1.85 -23.67 -8.33
N LEU A 179 -1.15 -22.64 -7.85
CA LEU A 179 -0.48 -21.64 -8.67
C LEU A 179 1.02 -21.76 -8.41
N SER A 180 1.83 -21.97 -9.46
CA SER A 180 3.29 -22.08 -9.34
C SER A 180 3.99 -21.26 -10.41
N SER A 181 5.19 -20.78 -10.09
CA SER A 181 6.04 -20.03 -11.01
C SER A 181 7.51 -20.37 -10.71
N GLY A 182 8.32 -20.53 -11.75
CA GLY A 182 9.77 -20.71 -11.61
C GLY A 182 10.52 -19.43 -11.26
N GLN A 183 9.85 -18.27 -11.28
CA GLN A 183 10.42 -16.97 -10.95
C GLN A 183 9.49 -16.23 -9.97
N HIS A 184 8.70 -15.28 -10.47
CA HIS A 184 7.82 -14.45 -9.64
C HIS A 184 6.36 -14.88 -9.78
N LEU A 185 5.61 -14.74 -8.69
CA LEU A 185 4.15 -14.77 -8.67
C LEU A 185 3.70 -13.40 -8.12
N GLN A 186 2.91 -12.66 -8.90
CA GLN A 186 2.41 -11.33 -8.53
C GLN A 186 0.88 -11.34 -8.50
N LEU A 187 0.33 -10.91 -7.36
CA LEU A 187 -1.11 -10.66 -7.18
C LEU A 187 -1.26 -9.16 -6.93
N ALA A 188 -2.03 -8.47 -7.78
CA ALA A 188 -2.24 -7.04 -7.69
C ALA A 188 -3.71 -6.72 -7.96
N ALA A 189 -4.29 -5.87 -7.11
CA ALA A 189 -5.64 -5.36 -7.24
C ALA A 189 -5.61 -3.86 -6.93
N GLN A 190 -6.37 -3.05 -7.69
CA GLN A 190 -6.42 -1.60 -7.49
C GLN A 190 -7.25 -1.20 -6.26
N HIS A 191 -8.23 -2.03 -5.90
CA HIS A 191 -9.11 -1.81 -4.76
C HIS A 191 -8.74 -2.76 -3.63
N ASN A 192 -9.26 -3.99 -3.66
CA ASN A 192 -9.13 -4.93 -2.55
C ASN A 192 -8.46 -6.25 -2.99
N LEU A 193 -7.55 -6.75 -2.15
CA LEU A 193 -7.03 -8.12 -2.20
C LEU A 193 -7.52 -8.86 -0.96
N MET A 194 -8.22 -9.98 -1.15
CA MET A 194 -8.80 -10.78 -0.07
C MET A 194 -8.29 -12.21 -0.15
N LEU A 195 -7.84 -12.76 0.97
CA LEU A 195 -7.37 -14.13 1.11
C LEU A 195 -8.14 -14.77 2.26
N ASN A 196 -9.04 -15.71 1.93
CA ASN A 196 -9.93 -16.35 2.88
C ASN A 196 -9.66 -17.86 2.91
N ALA A 197 -9.58 -18.42 4.12
CA ALA A 197 -9.47 -19.87 4.34
C ALA A 197 -10.44 -20.29 5.44
N GLY A 198 -11.23 -21.35 5.18
CA GLY A 198 -12.11 -21.92 6.20
C GLY A 198 -11.39 -22.82 7.21
N GLY A 199 -10.14 -23.21 6.91
CA GLY A 199 -9.24 -23.95 7.79
C GLY A 199 -8.05 -23.09 8.20
N GLU A 200 -6.85 -23.45 7.75
CA GLU A 200 -5.59 -22.76 8.06
C GLU A 200 -5.09 -21.96 6.86
N ALA A 201 -4.30 -20.91 7.14
CA ALA A 201 -3.62 -20.10 6.13
C ALA A 201 -2.15 -19.95 6.51
N ASP A 202 -1.26 -20.62 5.77
CA ASP A 202 0.17 -20.60 6.01
C ASP A 202 0.89 -19.63 5.06
N LEU A 203 1.64 -18.69 5.63
CA LEU A 203 2.53 -17.80 4.87
C LEU A 203 3.98 -18.10 5.24
N SER A 204 4.66 -18.83 4.35
CA SER A 204 6.05 -19.23 4.55
C SER A 204 7.00 -18.48 3.62
N VAL A 205 8.04 -17.84 4.17
CA VAL A 205 9.05 -17.10 3.41
C VAL A 205 10.45 -17.45 3.90
N VAL A 206 11.30 -17.96 3.01
CA VAL A 206 12.66 -18.44 3.36
C VAL A 206 13.62 -17.31 3.71
N LYS A 207 13.49 -16.15 3.05
CA LYS A 207 14.41 -15.02 3.24
C LYS A 207 13.80 -13.94 4.12
N ARG A 208 12.99 -13.06 3.54
CA ARG A 208 12.46 -11.88 4.24
C ARG A 208 10.99 -11.68 3.87
N LEU A 209 10.14 -11.64 4.89
CA LEU A 209 8.77 -11.14 4.76
C LEU A 209 8.76 -9.63 5.02
N PHE A 210 8.14 -8.86 4.13
CA PHE A 210 7.90 -7.43 4.30
C PHE A 210 6.39 -7.19 4.23
N ILE A 211 5.85 -6.50 5.22
CA ILE A 211 4.45 -6.08 5.28
C ILE A 211 4.45 -4.56 5.40
N GLY A 212 4.10 -3.87 4.33
CA GLY A 212 3.95 -2.41 4.29
C GLY A 212 2.49 -2.02 4.18
N VAL A 213 2.01 -1.20 5.12
CA VAL A 213 0.64 -0.69 5.15
C VAL A 213 0.65 0.84 5.10
N GLY A 214 -0.28 1.43 4.34
CA GLY A 214 -0.34 2.88 4.16
C GLY A 214 -1.14 3.63 5.23
N GLN A 215 -2.05 2.95 5.94
CA GLN A 215 -2.97 3.57 6.91
C GLN A 215 -2.95 2.88 8.27
N GLY A 216 -3.16 1.56 8.31
CA GLY A 216 -3.20 0.81 9.57
C GLY A 216 -2.94 -0.68 9.37
N LEU A 217 -2.44 -1.33 10.42
CA LEU A 217 -2.29 -2.78 10.53
C LEU A 217 -3.11 -3.26 11.71
N SER A 218 -4.16 -4.03 11.43
CA SER A 218 -5.01 -4.66 12.44
C SER A 218 -4.75 -6.17 12.46
N LEU A 219 -4.35 -6.70 13.62
CA LEU A 219 -4.13 -8.14 13.85
C LEU A 219 -5.08 -8.60 14.95
N PHE A 220 -6.05 -9.44 14.58
CA PHE A 220 -7.07 -9.93 15.48
C PHE A 220 -7.07 -11.46 15.57
N VAL A 221 -7.11 -12.00 16.79
CA VAL A 221 -7.23 -13.44 17.05
C VAL A 221 -8.34 -13.68 18.07
N ARG A 222 -9.34 -14.48 17.69
CA ARG A 222 -10.54 -14.72 18.51
C ARG A 222 -10.30 -15.61 19.73
N LYS A 223 -9.40 -16.61 19.65
CA LYS A 223 -9.33 -17.70 20.65
C LYS A 223 -7.93 -17.98 21.21
N LEU A 224 -6.97 -18.33 20.35
CA LEU A 224 -5.69 -18.91 20.80
C LEU A 224 -4.58 -17.88 21.07
N GLY A 225 -4.87 -16.58 20.94
CA GLY A 225 -3.92 -15.50 21.17
C GLY A 225 -2.87 -15.33 20.04
N ILE A 226 -1.94 -14.39 20.26
CA ILE A 226 -0.88 -14.04 19.31
C ILE A 226 0.47 -14.49 19.88
N LYS A 227 1.33 -15.09 19.05
CA LYS A 227 2.72 -15.41 19.39
C LYS A 227 3.66 -14.67 18.44
N LEU A 228 4.51 -13.80 18.97
CA LEU A 228 5.55 -13.07 18.24
C LEU A 228 6.92 -13.52 18.77
N ILE A 229 7.60 -14.39 18.03
CA ILE A 229 8.82 -15.05 18.49
C ILE A 229 9.92 -14.86 17.45
N ALA A 230 11.08 -14.34 17.88
CA ALA A 230 12.31 -14.35 17.10
C ALA A 230 13.30 -15.34 17.73
N ASN A 231 13.69 -16.38 16.99
CA ASN A 231 14.69 -17.34 17.47
C ASN A 231 16.09 -16.71 17.60
N GLN A 232 16.40 -15.78 16.70
CA GLN A 232 17.63 -15.00 16.71
C GLN A 232 17.30 -13.57 16.26
N GLY A 233 18.11 -12.63 16.75
CA GLY A 233 17.94 -11.20 16.47
C GLY A 233 16.92 -10.53 17.38
N PRO A 234 16.96 -9.19 17.49
CA PRO A 234 16.12 -8.46 18.41
C PRO A 234 14.69 -8.31 17.88
N VAL A 235 13.71 -8.36 18.79
CA VAL A 235 12.35 -7.89 18.53
C VAL A 235 12.30 -6.40 18.86
N ARG A 236 11.87 -5.57 17.91
CA ARG A 236 11.71 -4.12 18.10
C ARG A 236 10.26 -3.73 17.83
N VAL A 237 9.62 -3.12 18.82
CA VAL A 237 8.26 -2.56 18.72
C VAL A 237 8.36 -1.07 19.03
N GLN A 238 7.87 -0.22 18.13
CA GLN A 238 7.99 1.24 18.25
C GLN A 238 6.72 1.94 17.78
N ALA A 239 6.28 2.92 18.57
CA ALA A 239 5.36 3.95 18.12
C ALA A 239 6.17 5.26 18.01
N GLN A 240 6.60 5.62 16.79
CA GLN A 240 7.62 6.67 16.59
C GLN A 240 7.08 8.09 16.79
N ASN A 241 5.78 8.29 16.53
CA ASN A 241 5.12 9.59 16.60
C ASN A 241 3.83 9.54 17.43
N ASP A 242 3.58 8.43 18.14
CA ASP A 242 2.35 8.22 18.90
C ASP A 242 2.58 7.29 20.10
N ARG A 243 1.52 6.94 20.81
CA ARG A 243 1.53 6.13 22.01
C ARG A 243 1.69 4.64 21.69
N LEU A 244 2.54 3.98 22.48
CA LEU A 244 2.55 2.52 22.60
C LEU A 244 1.68 2.12 23.80
N GLU A 245 0.69 1.26 23.58
CA GLU A 245 -0.17 0.71 24.63
C GLU A 245 0.00 -0.82 24.73
N LEU A 246 0.23 -1.30 25.95
CA LEU A 246 0.28 -2.73 26.28
C LEU A 246 -0.73 -2.97 27.41
N LEU A 247 -1.77 -3.75 27.12
CA LEU A 247 -2.88 -3.99 28.03
C LEU A 247 -3.11 -5.49 28.17
N ALA A 248 -3.25 -5.95 29.42
CA ALA A 248 -3.61 -7.32 29.75
C ALA A 248 -4.69 -7.31 30.83
N ARG A 249 -5.74 -8.12 30.67
CA ARG A 249 -6.80 -8.29 31.69
C ARG A 249 -6.30 -9.04 32.93
N HIS A 250 -5.28 -9.88 32.76
CA HIS A 250 -4.67 -10.69 33.80
C HIS A 250 -3.28 -10.14 34.13
N GLY A 251 -2.26 -11.00 34.16
CA GLY A 251 -0.88 -10.59 34.39
C GLY A 251 -0.24 -9.93 33.16
N LEU A 252 0.74 -9.07 33.42
CA LEU A 252 1.71 -8.58 32.45
C LEU A 252 3.10 -8.88 33.00
N ASP A 253 3.83 -9.78 32.33
CA ASP A 253 5.19 -10.15 32.70
C ASP A 253 6.19 -9.45 31.77
N ILE A 254 7.15 -8.73 32.36
CA ILE A 254 8.30 -8.15 31.68
C ILE A 254 9.54 -8.74 32.34
N THR A 255 10.28 -9.57 31.62
CA THR A 255 11.40 -10.35 32.19
C THR A 255 12.58 -10.35 31.24
N SER A 256 13.75 -10.00 31.79
CA SER A 256 15.05 -10.32 31.20
C SER A 256 15.66 -11.46 32.01
N THR A 257 16.00 -12.57 31.35
CA THR A 257 16.47 -13.79 32.04
C THR A 257 17.96 -13.79 32.32
N GLU A 258 18.73 -13.04 31.54
CA GLU A 258 20.19 -13.04 31.59
C GLU A 258 20.79 -11.63 31.80
N ASP A 259 19.98 -10.58 31.68
CA ASP A 259 20.45 -9.19 31.67
C ASP A 259 19.43 -8.25 32.36
N GLU A 260 19.55 -6.95 32.14
CA GLU A 260 18.75 -5.91 32.81
C GLU A 260 17.44 -5.51 32.10
N ILE A 261 16.57 -4.80 32.84
CA ILE A 261 15.37 -4.14 32.30
C ILE A 261 15.57 -2.63 32.41
N HIS A 262 15.59 -1.94 31.26
CA HIS A 262 15.63 -0.49 31.21
C HIS A 262 14.24 0.10 30.99
N ILE A 263 13.79 0.91 31.94
CA ILE A 263 12.59 1.75 31.79
C ILE A 263 13.03 3.20 31.92
N THR A 264 12.95 3.94 30.81
CA THR A 264 13.44 5.30 30.72
C THR A 264 12.36 6.22 30.16
N ALA A 265 12.05 7.31 30.85
CA ALA A 265 11.09 8.31 30.38
C ALA A 265 11.65 9.72 30.49
N LYS A 266 11.38 10.57 29.49
CA LYS A 266 11.86 11.97 29.47
C LYS A 266 11.16 12.85 30.50
N LYS A 267 9.88 12.55 30.79
CA LYS A 267 9.02 13.38 31.65
C LYS A 267 8.79 12.77 33.03
N LYS A 268 8.24 11.56 33.09
CA LYS A 268 7.84 10.92 34.35
C LYS A 268 7.68 9.41 34.18
N ILE A 269 8.07 8.64 35.19
CA ILE A 269 7.71 7.23 35.37
C ILE A 269 6.74 7.16 36.55
N THR A 270 5.65 6.42 36.40
CA THR A 270 4.68 6.14 37.47
C THR A 270 4.42 4.65 37.53
N LEU A 271 4.72 4.04 38.68
CA LEU A 271 4.36 2.66 39.00
C LEU A 271 3.29 2.70 40.08
N ASN A 272 2.10 2.15 39.81
CA ASN A 272 0.97 2.18 40.75
C ASN A 272 0.33 0.80 40.87
N ALA A 273 0.03 0.40 42.10
CA ALA A 273 -0.72 -0.81 42.41
C ALA A 273 -1.65 -0.56 43.61
N GLY A 274 -2.97 -0.72 43.41
CA GLY A 274 -3.96 -0.61 44.49
C GLY A 274 -3.95 0.73 45.23
N GLY A 275 -3.49 1.81 44.59
CA GLY A 275 -3.36 3.14 45.20
C GLY A 275 -2.00 3.41 45.87
N SER A 276 -1.17 2.38 46.09
CA SER A 276 0.25 2.58 46.43
C SER A 276 1.04 2.87 45.16
N TYR A 277 2.04 3.75 45.23
CA TYR A 277 2.78 4.13 44.03
C TYR A 277 4.21 4.59 44.30
N ILE A 278 5.01 4.55 43.24
CA ILE A 278 6.31 5.20 43.15
C ILE A 278 6.31 6.05 41.87
N THR A 279 6.68 7.32 41.99
CA THR A 279 6.92 8.17 40.82
C THR A 279 8.34 8.72 40.78
N LEU A 280 8.86 8.85 39.55
CA LEU A 280 10.18 9.40 39.27
C LEU A 280 10.02 10.50 38.21
N ASP A 281 10.45 11.71 38.54
CA ASP A 281 10.52 12.84 37.62
C ASP A 281 11.85 13.59 37.77
N PRO A 282 12.14 14.64 36.96
CA PRO A 282 13.42 15.34 37.02
C PRO A 282 13.75 16.02 38.36
N TYR A 283 12.78 16.19 39.25
CA TYR A 283 12.91 16.99 40.46
C TYR A 283 12.70 16.17 41.75
N SER A 284 11.98 15.06 41.69
CA SER A 284 11.71 14.24 42.87
C SER A 284 11.51 12.76 42.58
N ILE A 285 11.72 11.97 43.64
CA ILE A 285 11.25 10.59 43.75
C ILE A 285 10.20 10.59 44.87
N GLU A 286 8.98 10.17 44.54
CA GLU A 286 7.85 10.11 45.47
C GLU A 286 7.40 8.66 45.65
N SER A 287 7.36 8.17 46.89
CA SER A 287 6.85 6.84 47.24
C SER A 287 5.71 7.00 48.25
N GLY A 288 4.49 6.67 47.85
CA GLY A 288 3.28 6.90 48.65
C GLY A 288 2.46 5.62 48.85
N THR A 289 1.91 5.44 50.06
CA THR A 289 0.96 4.37 50.41
C THR A 289 0.02 4.83 51.52
N ALA A 290 -1.19 4.27 51.56
CA ALA A 290 -2.16 4.50 52.64
C ALA A 290 -1.98 3.53 53.82
N GLY A 291 -1.20 2.46 53.64
CA GLY A 291 -0.90 1.47 54.67
C GLY A 291 0.53 1.58 55.18
N ASP A 292 1.05 0.47 55.69
CA ASP A 292 2.42 0.41 56.21
C ASP A 292 3.46 0.54 55.10
N TYR A 293 4.48 1.36 55.32
CA TYR A 293 5.66 1.46 54.47
C TYR A 293 6.82 0.68 55.10
N THR A 294 6.99 -0.58 54.69
CA THR A 294 8.00 -1.49 55.26
C THR A 294 9.25 -1.55 54.39
N ILE A 295 10.39 -1.11 54.93
CA ILE A 295 11.71 -1.28 54.30
C ILE A 295 12.45 -2.42 55.03
N LYS A 296 12.88 -3.45 54.29
CA LYS A 296 13.72 -4.54 54.80
C LYS A 296 15.07 -4.50 54.07
N ALA A 297 16.12 -4.08 54.75
CA ALA A 297 17.46 -3.96 54.18
C ALA A 297 18.53 -4.41 55.18
N ALA A 298 19.60 -5.05 54.69
CA ALA A 298 20.77 -5.39 55.50
C ALA A 298 21.61 -4.16 55.85
N HIS A 299 21.52 -3.11 55.03
CA HIS A 299 22.19 -1.83 55.21
C HIS A 299 21.30 -0.71 54.67
N PHE A 300 21.16 0.39 55.40
CA PHE A 300 20.41 1.57 55.00
C PHE A 300 21.20 2.82 55.39
N GLU A 301 21.59 3.61 54.40
CA GLU A 301 22.36 4.84 54.57
C GLU A 301 21.68 5.95 53.76
N TYR A 302 21.66 7.16 54.31
CA TYR A 302 21.18 8.35 53.63
C TYR A 302 22.38 9.21 53.22
N SER A 303 22.84 9.05 51.98
CA SER A 303 23.94 9.82 51.39
C SER A 303 23.42 11.07 50.64
N GLY A 304 24.32 12.01 50.35
CA GLY A 304 23.99 13.22 49.57
C GLY A 304 23.46 12.93 48.15
N PRO A 305 22.96 13.95 47.44
CA PRO A 305 22.32 13.78 46.13
C PRO A 305 23.30 13.27 45.07
N ALA A 306 22.81 12.41 44.18
CA ALA A 306 23.50 11.94 42.99
C ALA A 306 22.61 12.15 41.75
N SER A 307 23.21 12.28 40.57
CA SER A 307 22.49 12.46 39.31
C SER A 307 23.07 11.54 38.24
N MET A 308 22.20 10.95 37.43
CA MET A 308 22.55 10.16 36.27
C MET A 308 21.68 10.60 35.10
N THR A 309 22.31 11.06 34.01
CA THR A 309 21.58 11.49 32.82
C THR A 309 21.10 10.28 32.04
N ALA A 310 19.79 10.07 31.99
CA ALA A 310 19.18 9.08 31.12
C ALA A 310 19.36 9.47 29.65
N THR A 311 20.23 8.76 28.92
CA THR A 311 20.35 8.90 27.47
C THR A 311 19.17 8.20 26.80
N HIS A 312 18.30 8.96 26.13
CA HIS A 312 17.22 8.39 25.31
C HIS A 312 17.76 8.02 23.92
N PRO A 313 17.37 6.87 23.35
CA PRO A 313 17.65 6.59 21.95
C PRO A 313 17.00 7.68 21.09
N ASP A 314 17.79 8.36 20.27
CA ASP A 314 17.26 9.28 19.28
C ASP A 314 16.37 8.50 18.31
N TYR A 315 15.09 8.85 18.22
CA TYR A 315 14.22 8.34 17.18
C TYR A 315 14.81 8.76 15.81
N PRO A 316 14.77 7.88 14.80
CA PRO A 316 15.25 8.23 13.47
C PRO A 316 14.45 9.43 12.95
N GLN A 317 15.10 10.60 12.91
CA GLN A 317 14.53 11.83 12.37
C GLN A 317 14.45 11.73 10.84
N SER A 318 13.49 10.98 10.32
CA SER A 318 13.17 10.94 8.90
C SER A 318 11.77 11.50 8.66
N LEU A 319 11.59 12.77 9.02
CA LEU A 319 10.63 13.62 8.31
C LEU A 319 11.40 14.29 7.18
N SER A 320 10.85 14.30 5.96
CA SER A 320 11.46 15.00 4.83
C SER A 320 11.68 16.46 5.19
N LYS A 321 12.92 16.84 5.45
CA LYS A 321 13.31 18.22 5.72
C LYS A 321 13.40 18.95 4.38
N GLN A 322 12.63 20.02 4.23
CA GLN A 322 12.71 20.87 3.06
C GLN A 322 13.36 22.19 3.46
N SER A 323 14.37 22.65 2.74
CA SER A 323 14.99 23.94 3.02
C SER A 323 14.05 25.05 2.56
N LEU A 324 13.56 25.87 3.50
CA LEU A 324 12.86 27.12 3.20
C LEU A 324 13.82 28.29 3.39
N GLN A 325 13.71 29.26 2.49
CA GLN A 325 14.47 30.50 2.52
C GLN A 325 13.50 31.66 2.68
N PHE A 326 13.59 32.37 3.80
CA PHE A 326 12.84 33.61 4.00
C PHE A 326 13.75 34.81 3.79
N ASN A 327 13.29 35.75 2.98
CA ASN A 327 13.93 37.04 2.83
C ASN A 327 13.16 38.04 3.68
N VAL A 328 13.84 38.72 4.60
CA VAL A 328 13.22 39.75 5.44
C VAL A 328 13.42 41.11 4.78
N PRO A 329 12.43 41.67 4.07
CA PRO A 329 12.60 42.97 3.43
C PRO A 329 12.69 44.09 4.47
N GLN A 330 13.60 45.04 4.27
CA GLN A 330 13.56 46.33 4.97
C GLN A 330 12.45 47.22 4.38
N ALA A 331 11.95 48.16 5.18
CA ALA A 331 11.07 49.21 4.70
C ALA A 331 11.71 49.96 3.50
N PRO A 332 10.93 50.54 2.57
CA PRO A 332 11.40 51.03 1.27
C PRO A 332 12.44 52.17 1.29
N ASN A 333 12.90 52.60 2.47
CA ASN A 333 13.55 53.89 2.69
C ASN A 333 14.99 53.78 3.22
N ALA A 334 15.53 52.58 3.40
CA ALA A 334 16.88 52.38 3.96
C ALA A 334 17.88 52.00 2.84
N PRO A 335 18.84 52.87 2.48
CA PRO A 335 19.85 52.53 1.50
C PRO A 335 20.92 51.61 2.11
N GLY A 336 20.94 50.35 1.67
CA GLY A 336 22.21 49.63 1.46
C GLY A 336 22.83 48.85 2.62
N LYS A 337 22.13 48.59 3.73
CA LYS A 337 22.55 47.53 4.69
C LYS A 337 21.36 46.65 5.01
N GLY A 338 21.51 45.34 4.80
CA GLY A 338 20.54 44.35 5.28
C GLY A 338 20.36 44.46 6.80
N TRP A 339 19.46 43.67 7.39
CA TRP A 339 19.36 43.51 8.85
C TRP A 339 20.62 42.85 9.48
N ALA A 340 21.79 43.02 8.86
CA ALA A 340 23.10 42.57 9.30
C ALA A 340 23.32 42.91 10.78
N GLY A 341 23.62 41.89 11.58
CA GLY A 341 23.85 42.09 13.00
C GLY A 341 22.58 42.15 13.85
N MET A 342 21.37 42.06 13.28
CA MET A 342 20.11 42.05 14.03
C MET A 342 19.86 40.68 14.65
N PRO A 343 19.81 40.56 16.00
CA PRO A 343 19.43 39.32 16.65
C PRO A 343 17.96 39.00 16.40
N TYR A 344 17.67 37.73 16.18
CA TYR A 344 16.32 37.23 15.98
C TYR A 344 16.06 35.97 16.79
N THR A 345 14.80 35.80 17.15
CA THR A 345 14.26 34.57 17.72
C THR A 345 13.17 34.04 16.79
N LEU A 346 13.36 32.82 16.31
CA LEU A 346 12.44 32.14 15.42
C LEU A 346 11.67 31.08 16.19
N TYR A 347 10.35 31.09 16.06
CA TYR A 347 9.44 30.11 16.61
C TYR A 347 8.75 29.31 15.51
N ALA A 348 8.52 28.01 15.77
CA ALA A 348 7.68 27.12 14.97
C ALA A 348 6.51 26.69 15.85
N ASP A 349 5.28 26.99 15.44
CA ASP A 349 4.04 26.65 16.19
C ASP A 349 4.08 27.06 17.68
N GLY A 350 4.75 28.17 17.98
CA GLY A 350 4.92 28.71 19.34
C GLY A 350 6.10 28.15 20.13
N ALA A 351 6.76 27.09 19.65
CA ALA A 351 7.99 26.57 20.25
C ALA A 351 9.24 27.28 19.69
N LEU A 352 10.22 27.52 20.54
CA LEU A 352 11.51 28.12 20.15
C LEU A 352 12.24 27.18 19.17
N LEU A 353 12.49 27.64 17.95
CA LEU A 353 13.17 26.87 16.91
C LEU A 353 14.65 27.23 16.83
N LYS A 354 14.97 28.54 16.77
CA LYS A 354 16.34 29.02 16.58
C LYS A 354 16.51 30.45 17.07
N GLN A 355 17.66 30.75 17.67
CA GLN A 355 18.14 32.10 17.92
C GLN A 355 19.39 32.35 17.10
N GLY A 356 19.54 33.55 16.57
CA GLY A 356 20.68 33.88 15.73
C GLY A 356 20.77 35.37 15.44
N VAL A 357 21.71 35.71 14.58
CA VAL A 357 21.94 37.08 14.10
C VAL A 357 21.82 37.04 12.58
N LEU A 358 21.05 37.96 12.00
CA LEU A 358 20.89 38.06 10.55
C LEU A 358 22.22 38.51 9.91
N ASP A 359 22.54 37.92 8.77
CA ASP A 359 23.72 38.27 7.97
C ASP A 359 23.43 39.46 7.02
N ASP A 360 24.46 39.89 6.28
CA ASP A 360 24.37 40.99 5.32
C ASP A 360 23.36 40.76 4.19
N THR A 361 22.93 39.51 3.99
CA THR A 361 21.97 39.15 2.94
C THR A 361 20.52 39.26 3.43
N GLY A 362 20.28 39.29 4.74
CA GLY A 362 18.94 39.31 5.33
C GLY A 362 18.14 38.03 5.05
N GLN A 363 18.83 36.94 4.72
CA GLN A 363 18.24 35.65 4.38
C GLN A 363 18.23 34.74 5.61
N LEU A 364 17.12 34.04 5.78
CA LEU A 364 16.94 33.07 6.86
C LEU A 364 16.66 31.70 6.25
N LEU A 365 17.65 30.80 6.36
CA LEU A 365 17.50 29.39 6.01
C LEU A 365 16.92 28.60 7.18
N ILE A 366 15.84 27.86 6.92
CA ILE A 366 15.16 27.01 7.88
C ILE A 366 14.98 25.62 7.29
N GLU A 367 15.32 24.61 8.07
CA GLU A 367 14.93 23.23 7.79
C GLU A 367 13.47 23.05 8.18
N HIS A 368 12.58 23.16 7.19
CA HIS A 368 11.15 23.02 7.39
C HIS A 368 10.75 21.56 7.56
N GLN A 369 9.95 21.30 8.58
CA GLN A 369 9.26 20.03 8.78
C GLN A 369 7.82 20.18 8.29
N VAL A 370 7.36 19.25 7.44
CA VAL A 370 6.03 19.29 6.78
C VAL A 370 4.85 19.41 7.78
N VAL A 371 5.06 19.08 9.05
CA VAL A 371 4.06 19.18 10.12
C VAL A 371 3.93 20.57 10.76
N THR A 372 4.88 21.48 10.51
CA THR A 372 4.86 22.85 11.09
C THR A 372 3.74 23.68 10.45
N ARG A 373 2.90 24.34 11.25
CA ARG A 373 1.72 25.11 10.78
C ARG A 373 2.01 26.59 10.55
N GLY A 374 3.01 27.15 11.23
CA GLY A 374 3.47 28.51 10.95
C GLY A 374 4.80 28.85 11.63
N TYR A 375 5.50 29.83 11.06
CA TYR A 375 6.69 30.40 11.68
C TYR A 375 6.41 31.81 12.19
N ARG A 376 7.02 32.17 13.32
CA ARG A 376 7.01 33.53 13.86
C ARG A 376 8.45 33.98 14.09
N LEU A 377 8.85 35.06 13.44
CA LEU A 377 10.16 35.68 13.61
C LEU A 377 10.01 36.93 14.46
N GLU A 378 10.68 36.97 15.60
CA GLU A 378 10.76 38.14 16.48
C GLU A 378 12.18 38.71 16.40
N MET A 379 12.31 39.97 15.99
CA MET A 379 13.59 40.68 15.97
C MET A 379 13.77 41.48 17.27
N ALA A 380 15.03 41.67 17.69
CA ALA A 380 15.35 42.36 18.94
C ALA A 380 14.84 43.82 19.00
N ASN A 381 14.56 44.43 17.84
CA ASN A 381 13.96 45.77 17.74
C ASN A 381 12.42 45.78 17.92
N GLY A 382 11.81 44.64 18.27
CA GLY A 382 10.38 44.51 18.52
C GLY A 382 9.53 44.24 17.27
N VAL A 383 10.13 44.21 16.08
CA VAL A 383 9.40 43.87 14.86
C VAL A 383 9.17 42.35 14.81
N THR A 384 7.91 41.97 14.60
CA THR A 384 7.50 40.57 14.53
C THR A 384 6.89 40.26 13.16
N TYR A 385 7.36 39.20 12.51
CA TYR A 385 6.79 38.67 11.28
C TYR A 385 6.10 37.34 11.57
N GLN A 386 4.84 37.21 11.14
CA GLN A 386 4.21 35.90 11.01
C GLN A 386 4.38 35.43 9.57
N ILE A 387 4.96 34.24 9.43
CA ILE A 387 5.24 33.63 8.14
C ILE A 387 4.28 32.44 7.99
N PRO A 388 3.19 32.62 7.21
CA PRO A 388 2.25 31.55 6.97
C PRO A 388 2.89 30.49 6.06
N LEU A 389 2.68 29.22 6.38
CA LEU A 389 3.09 28.11 5.52
C LEU A 389 1.93 27.77 4.57
N PRO A 390 2.20 27.56 3.27
CA PRO A 390 1.16 27.42 2.26
C PRO A 390 0.52 26.04 2.28
N THR A 391 -0.34 25.77 3.26
CA THR A 391 -1.42 24.77 3.12
C THR A 391 -2.78 25.41 2.79
N ASP A 392 -2.89 26.74 2.85
CA ASP A 392 -4.16 27.46 2.67
C ASP A 392 -4.34 28.18 1.31
N TYR A 393 -3.42 28.03 0.35
CA TYR A 393 -3.59 28.63 -0.98
C TYR A 393 -4.41 27.71 -1.89
N ARG A 394 -5.70 28.02 -2.04
CA ARG A 394 -6.66 27.29 -2.90
C ARG A 394 -6.42 27.43 -4.42
N ASN A 395 -5.31 28.04 -4.87
CA ASN A 395 -5.01 28.29 -6.28
C ASN A 395 -3.49 28.22 -6.57
N ALA A 396 -3.09 27.36 -7.51
CA ALA A 396 -1.69 27.13 -7.91
C ALA A 396 -1.01 28.35 -8.55
N GLU A 397 -1.74 29.24 -9.22
CA GLU A 397 -1.14 30.46 -9.79
C GLU A 397 -0.75 31.49 -8.73
N GLN A 398 -1.52 31.60 -7.64
CA GLN A 398 -1.18 32.48 -6.52
C GLN A 398 0.05 31.99 -5.77
N ALA A 399 0.27 30.67 -5.70
CA ALA A 399 1.48 30.09 -5.11
C ALA A 399 2.75 30.50 -5.87
N HIS A 400 2.69 30.61 -7.21
CA HIS A 400 3.82 31.07 -8.02
C HIS A 400 4.18 32.55 -7.78
N LEU A 401 3.19 33.41 -7.51
CA LEU A 401 3.42 34.83 -7.20
C LEU A 401 3.86 35.03 -5.75
N ALA A 402 3.29 34.27 -4.80
CA ALA A 402 3.70 34.27 -3.40
C ALA A 402 5.14 33.76 -3.22
N ASN A 403 5.54 32.72 -3.95
CA ASN A 403 6.91 32.20 -3.98
C ASN A 403 7.92 33.18 -4.61
N ARG A 404 7.44 34.24 -5.27
CA ARG A 404 8.26 35.35 -5.79
C ARG A 404 8.21 36.60 -4.89
N GLY A 405 7.67 36.48 -3.67
CA GLY A 405 7.64 37.55 -2.67
C GLY A 405 6.48 38.55 -2.82
N LEU A 406 5.52 38.28 -3.70
CA LEU A 406 4.30 39.09 -3.86
C LEU A 406 3.15 38.44 -3.10
N HIS A 407 2.94 38.87 -1.86
CA HIS A 407 1.79 38.43 -1.06
C HIS A 407 0.61 39.39 -1.28
N ASN A 408 -0.53 38.84 -1.70
CA ASN A 408 -1.79 39.57 -1.66
C ASN A 408 -2.43 39.32 -0.29
N HIS A 409 -2.47 40.34 0.56
CA HIS A 409 -3.14 40.27 1.86
C HIS A 409 -4.54 40.87 1.73
N PRO A 410 -5.62 40.07 1.68
CA PRO A 410 -6.91 40.56 2.10
C PRO A 410 -6.82 40.75 3.62
N SER A 411 -6.54 41.97 4.05
CA SER A 411 -6.57 42.34 5.46
C SER A 411 -7.98 42.10 5.99
N GLN A 412 -8.20 41.04 6.78
CA GLN A 412 -9.32 41.01 7.71
C GLN A 412 -8.98 42.03 8.81
N THR A 413 -9.73 43.12 8.83
CA THR A 413 -9.66 44.18 9.83
C THR A 413 -9.98 43.59 11.21
N ASN A 414 -8.99 43.55 12.09
CA ASN A 414 -9.19 43.34 13.52
C ASN A 414 -9.37 44.72 14.21
N ALA A 415 -10.32 44.83 15.14
CA ALA A 415 -10.90 46.09 15.61
C ALA A 415 -10.07 46.86 16.66
N GLU A 416 -8.84 46.45 16.97
CA GLU A 416 -8.01 47.10 18.01
C GLU A 416 -6.58 47.43 17.54
N VAL A 417 -6.45 47.95 16.31
CA VAL A 417 -5.23 48.64 15.90
C VAL A 417 -5.61 49.96 15.24
N SER A 418 -5.30 51.06 15.90
CA SER A 418 -5.44 52.43 15.40
C SER A 418 -4.66 52.57 14.08
N GLN A 419 -5.37 52.77 12.97
CA GLN A 419 -4.72 53.07 11.69
C GLN A 419 -4.30 54.55 11.64
N PRO A 420 -3.07 54.88 11.21
CA PRO A 420 -2.72 56.25 10.86
C PRO A 420 -3.41 56.62 9.54
N THR A 421 -4.08 57.77 9.50
CA THR A 421 -4.95 58.20 8.39
C THR A 421 -4.23 58.69 7.12
N ALA A 422 -2.89 58.77 7.09
CA ALA A 422 -2.13 58.99 5.85
C ALA A 422 -0.61 58.73 6.02
N HIS A 423 0.05 58.27 4.95
CA HIS A 423 1.51 58.09 4.90
C HIS A 423 2.32 59.40 5.03
N THR A 424 1.69 60.56 4.88
CA THR A 424 2.31 61.88 5.04
C THR A 424 2.46 62.31 6.50
N ASP A 425 1.63 61.80 7.40
CA ASP A 425 1.65 62.21 8.81
C ASP A 425 2.82 61.60 9.59
N HIS A 426 3.29 60.42 9.16
CA HIS A 426 4.45 59.76 9.78
C HIS A 426 5.77 60.48 9.47
N ARG A 427 5.89 61.18 8.33
CA ARG A 427 7.03 62.05 8.01
C ARG A 427 6.98 63.36 8.79
N ALA A 428 5.80 63.96 8.95
CA ALA A 428 5.63 65.18 9.73
C ALA A 428 5.89 64.95 11.23
N LEU A 429 5.43 63.84 11.80
CA LEU A 429 5.72 63.45 13.19
C LEU A 429 7.20 63.11 13.41
N TYR A 430 7.85 62.44 12.45
CA TYR A 430 9.28 62.11 12.54
C TYR A 430 10.17 63.35 12.38
N GLN A 431 9.79 64.28 11.49
CA GLN A 431 10.49 65.55 11.30
C GLN A 431 10.31 66.50 12.50
N ALA A 432 9.12 66.54 13.12
CA ALA A 432 8.88 67.33 14.33
C ALA A 432 9.68 66.82 15.55
N VAL A 433 9.93 65.51 15.64
CA VAL A 433 10.79 64.90 16.68
C VAL A 433 12.28 65.15 16.41
N LEU A 434 12.70 65.16 15.14
CA LEU A 434 14.07 65.51 14.74
C LEU A 434 14.39 67.00 14.94
N GLU A 435 13.46 67.90 14.62
CA GLU A 435 13.61 69.35 14.82
C GLU A 435 13.50 69.74 16.32
N GLY A 436 12.73 68.99 17.12
CA GLY A 436 12.64 69.18 18.58
C GLY A 436 13.88 68.73 19.38
N LEU A 437 14.72 67.86 18.81
CA LEU A 437 15.97 67.40 19.44
C LEU A 437 17.19 68.24 19.02
N SER A 438 17.08 69.04 17.95
CA SER A 438 18.15 69.95 17.51
C SER A 438 18.19 71.28 18.28
N ASN A 439 17.16 71.61 19.07
CA ASN A 439 17.03 72.92 19.74
C ASN A 439 17.30 72.92 21.26
N LYS A 440 18.04 71.93 21.79
CA LYS A 440 18.45 71.91 23.21
C LYS A 440 19.94 71.78 23.51
N GLU A 441 20.83 71.79 22.52
CA GLU A 441 22.29 71.91 22.75
C GLU A 441 22.93 72.94 21.81
N GLY A 442 22.66 74.21 22.10
CA GLY A 442 23.22 75.40 21.44
C GLY A 442 22.36 76.63 21.77
N LYS A 443 22.50 77.17 22.98
CA LYS A 443 21.52 78.07 23.65
C LYS A 443 21.07 79.25 22.78
N THR A 444 19.80 79.47 22.49
CA THR A 444 18.61 78.59 22.33
C THR A 444 17.89 79.23 21.15
N GLN A 445 18.63 79.33 20.04
CA GLN A 445 18.67 80.52 19.19
C GLN A 445 19.02 80.12 17.77
#